data_AF-A0A1G9U3G6-F1
#
_entry.id   AF-A0A1G9U3G6-F1
#
_cell.length_a   1.000
_cell.length_b   1.000
_cell.length_c   1.000
_cell.angle_alpha   90.00
_cell.angle_beta   90.00
_cell.angle_gamma   90.00
#
_symmetry.space_group_name_H-M   'P 1'
#
loop_
_entity.id
_entity.type
_entity.pdbx_description
1 polymer ?
#
loop_
_entity_poly.entity_id
_entity_poly.type
_entity_poly.pdbx_seq_one_letter_code
_entity_poly.pdbx_strand_id
1 'polypeptide(L)'
;MRIRCGYTIALSSFSSTPMTLLLKVRPEKQPDLRSREFIISDPPVAFRQFRDPFGNVATRILVPAWRIAMSADFVIEDRGWPDDHASSARQIPVQDPPDEALLFLLGSRYCDTDKLSQTAWNLFGGTPEGWSRVQAAVNHAH
;
A
#
# COMPACT_ATOMS: atom_id res chain seq x y z
N MET A 1 4.20 15.42 -15.22
CA MET A 1 5.13 14.38 -15.73
C MET A 1 4.32 13.21 -16.25
N ARG A 2 4.63 12.66 -17.42
CA ARG A 2 4.05 11.39 -17.89
C ARG A 2 5.02 10.27 -17.55
N ILE A 3 4.52 9.22 -16.90
CA ILE A 3 5.29 8.08 -16.45
C ILE A 3 4.72 6.85 -17.12
N ARG A 4 5.57 6.06 -17.78
CA ARG A 4 5.21 4.72 -18.24
C ARG A 4 5.50 3.74 -17.11
N CYS A 5 4.46 3.12 -16.59
CA CYS A 5 4.49 2.17 -15.50
C CYS A 5 4.10 0.78 -16.03
N GLY A 6 4.56 -0.26 -15.36
CA GLY A 6 4.20 -1.62 -15.72
C GLY A 6 4.97 -2.65 -14.93
N TYR A 7 4.65 -3.90 -15.19
CA TYR A 7 5.32 -5.05 -14.61
C TYR A 7 5.23 -6.26 -15.53
N THR A 8 6.12 -7.22 -15.30
CA THR A 8 6.00 -8.58 -15.81
C THR A 8 6.40 -9.53 -14.69
N ILE A 9 5.45 -10.33 -14.23
CA ILE A 9 5.61 -11.26 -13.11
C ILE A 9 5.31 -12.65 -13.64
N ALA A 10 6.27 -13.56 -13.50
CA ALA A 10 6.08 -14.97 -13.81
C ALA A 10 6.20 -15.78 -12.53
N LEU A 11 5.25 -16.70 -12.33
CA LEU A 11 5.20 -17.59 -11.17
C LEU A 11 4.98 -19.01 -11.65
N SER A 12 5.52 -19.95 -10.88
CA SER A 12 5.29 -21.38 -11.08
C SER A 12 4.66 -21.98 -9.83
N SER A 13 3.66 -22.83 -10.02
CA SER A 13 3.04 -23.58 -8.93
C SER A 13 2.85 -25.03 -9.33
N PHE A 14 3.03 -25.96 -8.41
CA PHE A 14 2.81 -27.39 -8.67
C PHE A 14 1.33 -27.76 -8.85
N SER A 15 0.42 -26.91 -8.38
CA SER A 15 -1.03 -27.17 -8.43
C SER A 15 -1.80 -25.88 -8.66
N SER A 16 -3.10 -26.02 -8.96
CA SER A 16 -3.96 -24.85 -9.11
C SER A 16 -4.00 -24.06 -7.81
N THR A 17 -3.63 -22.78 -7.86
CA THR A 17 -3.35 -21.97 -6.67
C THR A 17 -4.16 -20.67 -6.68
N PRO A 18 -5.03 -20.43 -5.68
CA PRO A 18 -5.71 -19.15 -5.56
C PRO A 18 -4.71 -18.06 -5.17
N MET A 19 -4.77 -16.91 -5.85
CA MET A 19 -3.93 -15.76 -5.53
C MET A 19 -4.77 -14.48 -5.40
N THR A 20 -4.31 -13.56 -4.56
CA THR A 20 -4.83 -12.19 -4.45
C THR A 20 -3.71 -11.23 -4.81
N LEU A 21 -3.97 -10.38 -5.79
CA LEU A 21 -3.00 -9.47 -6.38
C LEU A 21 -3.36 -8.02 -6.02
N LEU A 22 -2.40 -7.28 -5.48
CA LEU A 22 -2.48 -5.83 -5.26
C LEU A 22 -1.62 -5.12 -6.31
N LEU A 23 -1.99 -5.28 -7.59
CA LEU A 23 -1.19 -4.85 -8.75
C LEU A 23 -1.83 -3.70 -9.53
N LYS A 24 -2.93 -3.11 -9.02
CA LYS A 24 -3.63 -2.01 -9.67
C LYS A 24 -3.31 -0.67 -9.05
N VAL A 25 -3.28 0.38 -9.86
CA VAL A 25 -3.22 1.77 -9.40
C VAL A 25 -4.37 2.04 -8.43
N ARG A 26 -4.02 2.69 -7.32
CA ARG A 26 -5.00 3.05 -6.29
C ARG A 26 -6.15 3.89 -6.88
N PRO A 27 -7.38 3.68 -6.41
CA PRO A 27 -8.57 4.33 -6.96
C PRO A 27 -8.47 5.84 -7.13
N GLU A 28 -7.91 6.54 -6.15
CA GLU A 28 -7.78 8.01 -6.18
C GLU A 28 -6.76 8.52 -7.20
N LYS A 29 -5.91 7.64 -7.74
CA LYS A 29 -4.95 7.94 -8.83
C LYS A 29 -5.40 7.43 -10.19
N GLN A 30 -6.52 6.69 -10.28
CA GLN A 30 -7.03 6.20 -11.57
C GLN A 30 -7.44 7.32 -12.55
N PRO A 31 -7.99 8.47 -12.13
CA PRO A 31 -8.26 9.60 -13.03
C PRO A 31 -7.02 10.15 -13.73
N ASP A 32 -5.83 9.88 -13.19
CA ASP A 32 -4.56 10.32 -13.73
C ASP A 32 -4.03 9.38 -14.84
N LEU A 33 -4.66 8.23 -15.07
CA LEU A 33 -4.31 7.32 -16.15
C LEU A 33 -4.51 7.97 -17.52
N ARG A 34 -3.51 7.84 -18.39
CA ARG A 34 -3.52 8.30 -19.78
C ARG A 34 -3.61 7.16 -20.78
N SER A 35 -3.45 5.92 -20.32
CA SER A 35 -3.84 4.72 -21.04
C SER A 35 -4.56 3.75 -20.10
N ARG A 36 -5.21 2.72 -20.65
CA ARG A 36 -5.91 1.72 -19.85
C ARG A 36 -4.91 0.82 -19.12
N GLU A 37 -5.10 0.65 -17.83
CA GLU A 37 -4.40 -0.35 -17.02
C GLU A 37 -5.15 -1.69 -17.10
N PHE A 38 -4.60 -2.63 -17.87
CA PHE A 38 -5.09 -4.01 -17.92
C PHE A 38 -4.03 -4.98 -17.42
N ILE A 39 -4.47 -5.91 -16.56
CA ILE A 39 -3.67 -7.09 -16.21
C ILE A 39 -3.94 -8.13 -17.29
N ILE A 40 -2.89 -8.50 -18.02
CA ILE A 40 -2.90 -9.57 -19.00
C ILE A 40 -2.24 -10.79 -18.34
N SER A 41 -2.79 -11.99 -18.57
CA SER A 41 -2.14 -13.22 -18.13
C SER A 41 -1.98 -14.22 -19.27
N ASP A 42 -0.91 -15.00 -19.19
CA ASP A 42 -0.65 -16.16 -20.04
C ASP A 42 -0.30 -17.39 -19.17
N PRO A 43 -1.12 -18.46 -19.17
CA PRO A 43 -2.38 -18.57 -19.90
C PRO A 43 -3.46 -17.60 -19.37
N PRO A 44 -4.50 -17.29 -20.16
CA PRO A 44 -5.62 -16.47 -19.71
C PRO A 44 -6.37 -17.11 -18.54
N VAL A 45 -6.65 -16.33 -17.49
CA VAL A 45 -7.47 -16.74 -16.34
C VAL A 45 -8.56 -15.72 -16.04
N ALA A 46 -9.58 -16.14 -15.27
CA ALA A 46 -10.63 -15.23 -14.82
C ALA A 46 -10.12 -14.31 -13.70
N PHE A 47 -10.41 -13.01 -13.81
CA PHE A 47 -10.12 -12.00 -12.80
C PHE A 47 -11.40 -11.60 -12.06
N ARG A 48 -11.36 -11.59 -10.72
CA ARG A 48 -12.42 -11.01 -9.88
C ARG A 48 -11.86 -9.91 -9.00
N GLN A 49 -12.39 -8.70 -9.11
CA GLN A 49 -11.93 -7.55 -8.33
C GLN A 49 -12.83 -7.23 -7.14
N PHE A 50 -12.22 -6.73 -6.06
CA PHE A 50 -12.93 -6.17 -4.91
C PHE A 50 -12.06 -5.07 -4.27
N ARG A 51 -12.67 -4.25 -3.41
CA ARG A 51 -11.96 -3.26 -2.60
C ARG A 51 -11.71 -3.82 -1.21
N ASP A 52 -10.48 -3.79 -0.75
CA ASP A 52 -10.14 -4.19 0.62
C ASP A 52 -10.43 -3.05 1.62
N PRO A 53 -10.37 -3.30 2.94
CA PRO A 53 -10.59 -2.27 3.96
C PRO A 53 -9.60 -1.10 3.93
N PHE A 54 -8.45 -1.25 3.27
CA PHE A 54 -7.43 -0.22 3.11
C PHE A 54 -7.62 0.59 1.82
N GLY A 55 -8.66 0.29 1.03
CA GLY A 55 -9.00 0.99 -0.21
C GLY A 55 -8.25 0.48 -1.45
N ASN A 56 -7.47 -0.60 -1.36
CA ASN A 56 -6.79 -1.18 -2.51
C ASN A 56 -7.77 -1.90 -3.45
N VAL A 57 -7.48 -1.91 -4.75
CA VAL A 57 -8.21 -2.76 -5.71
C VAL A 57 -7.51 -4.11 -5.81
N ALA A 58 -7.99 -5.06 -5.01
CA ALA A 58 -7.48 -6.43 -5.01
C ALA A 58 -8.09 -7.25 -6.15
N THR A 59 -7.24 -8.02 -6.85
CA THR A 59 -7.67 -8.93 -7.92
C THR A 59 -7.44 -10.38 -7.49
N ARG A 60 -8.52 -11.17 -7.42
CA ARG A 60 -8.45 -12.61 -7.17
C ARG A 60 -8.39 -13.38 -8.48
N ILE A 61 -7.49 -14.36 -8.52
CA ILE A 61 -7.34 -15.30 -9.62
C ILE A 61 -7.18 -16.72 -9.11
N LEU A 62 -7.41 -17.69 -9.99
CA LEU A 62 -6.99 -19.06 -9.81
C LEU A 62 -5.89 -19.36 -10.82
N VAL A 63 -4.65 -19.45 -10.34
CA VAL A 63 -3.48 -19.76 -11.17
C VAL A 63 -3.51 -21.25 -11.54
N PRO A 64 -3.28 -21.63 -12.81
CA PRO A 64 -3.16 -23.03 -13.20
C PRO A 64 -1.85 -23.63 -12.68
N ALA A 65 -1.74 -24.95 -12.70
CA ALA A 65 -0.47 -25.61 -12.43
C ALA A 65 0.59 -25.20 -13.46
N TRP A 66 1.85 -25.37 -13.07
CA TRP A 66 3.08 -25.11 -13.79
C TRP A 66 3.50 -23.68 -13.89
N ARG A 67 2.84 -22.85 -14.70
CA ARG A 67 3.33 -21.49 -14.98
C ARG A 67 2.19 -20.54 -15.31
N ILE A 68 2.32 -19.32 -14.80
CA ILE A 68 1.58 -18.15 -15.27
C ILE A 68 2.54 -16.98 -15.42
N ALA A 69 2.36 -16.20 -16.48
CA ALA A 69 2.94 -14.88 -16.63
C ALA A 69 1.82 -13.85 -16.56
N MET A 70 2.06 -12.74 -15.86
CA MET A 70 1.15 -11.61 -15.77
C MET A 70 1.90 -10.33 -16.08
N SER A 71 1.27 -9.44 -16.84
CA SER A 71 1.86 -8.15 -17.17
C SER A 71 0.82 -7.04 -17.22
N ALA A 72 1.30 -5.82 -17.05
CA ALA A 72 0.58 -4.59 -17.33
C ALA A 72 1.58 -3.56 -17.86
N ASP A 73 1.12 -2.72 -18.79
CA ASP A 73 1.87 -1.58 -19.33
C ASP A 73 0.88 -0.43 -19.51
N PHE A 74 1.13 0.68 -18.83
CA PHE A 74 0.25 1.83 -18.87
C PHE A 74 1.01 3.14 -18.65
N VAL A 75 0.38 4.25 -19.05
CA VAL A 75 0.90 5.60 -18.83
C VAL A 75 0.01 6.29 -17.81
N ILE A 76 0.63 6.87 -16.79
CA ILE A 76 -0.01 7.71 -15.78
C ILE A 76 0.61 9.10 -15.78
N GLU A 77 -0.17 10.12 -15.49
CA GLU A 77 0.30 11.49 -15.34
C GLU A 77 0.42 11.84 -13.87
N ASP A 78 1.62 12.20 -13.42
CA ASP A 78 1.83 12.67 -12.06
C ASP A 78 2.32 14.13 -12.08
N ARG A 79 1.98 14.92 -11.07
CA ARG A 79 2.41 16.34 -11.00
C ARG A 79 3.92 16.49 -10.79
N GLY A 80 4.58 15.46 -10.29
CA GLY A 80 5.99 15.49 -9.89
C GLY A 80 6.22 16.33 -8.63
N TRP A 81 5.16 16.57 -7.86
CA TRP A 81 5.26 17.27 -6.58
C TRP A 81 5.72 16.29 -5.50
N PRO A 82 6.49 16.74 -4.51
CA PRO A 82 6.71 15.96 -3.30
C PRO A 82 5.38 15.55 -2.67
N ASP A 83 5.40 14.45 -1.91
CA ASP A 83 4.26 14.06 -1.09
C ASP A 83 3.87 15.19 -0.14
N ASP A 84 2.58 15.24 0.21
CA ASP A 84 2.06 16.21 1.16
C ASP A 84 2.78 16.05 2.51
N HIS A 85 3.33 17.14 3.02
CA HIS A 85 3.97 17.19 4.33
C HIS A 85 3.16 18.10 5.26
N ALA A 86 2.96 17.68 6.50
CA ALA A 86 2.18 18.41 7.47
C ALA A 86 3.02 18.69 8.72
N SER A 87 3.99 19.60 8.59
CA SER A 87 4.94 19.92 9.68
C SER A 87 4.28 20.48 10.94
N SER A 88 3.08 21.04 10.81
CA SER A 88 2.24 21.53 11.90
C SER A 88 1.20 20.51 12.39
N ALA A 89 1.23 19.26 11.89
CA ALA A 89 0.28 18.25 12.32
C ALA A 89 0.43 17.99 13.82
N ARG A 90 -0.69 18.14 14.54
CA ARG A 90 -0.78 17.89 15.98
C ARG A 90 -1.09 16.42 16.26
N GLN A 91 -0.67 15.95 17.43
CA GLN A 91 -1.20 14.70 17.98
C GLN A 91 -2.64 14.94 18.41
N ILE A 92 -3.57 14.12 17.91
CA ILE A 92 -4.98 14.17 18.29
C ILE A 92 -5.17 13.28 19.52
N PRO A 93 -5.86 13.73 20.58
CA PRO A 93 -6.22 12.86 21.70
C PRO A 93 -6.98 11.62 21.23
N VAL A 94 -6.73 10.45 21.83
CA VAL A 94 -7.20 9.16 21.32
C VAL A 94 -8.73 9.04 21.17
N GLN A 95 -9.48 9.83 21.93
CA GLN A 95 -10.95 9.86 21.88
C GLN A 95 -11.54 10.75 20.77
N ASP A 96 -10.71 11.54 20.09
CA ASP A 96 -11.15 12.53 19.10
C ASP A 96 -10.92 12.19 17.60
N PRO A 97 -10.13 11.16 17.18
CA PRO A 97 -9.95 10.90 15.76
C PRO A 97 -11.21 10.26 15.13
N PRO A 98 -11.39 10.35 13.80
CA PRO A 98 -12.44 9.63 13.09
C PRO A 98 -12.35 8.11 13.30
N ASP A 99 -13.49 7.43 13.30
CA ASP A 99 -13.58 5.98 13.54
C ASP A 99 -12.68 5.16 12.58
N GLU A 100 -12.59 5.57 11.31
CA GLU A 100 -11.76 4.92 10.31
C GLU A 100 -10.25 4.99 10.63
N ALA A 101 -9.82 5.96 11.44
CA ALA A 101 -8.42 6.09 11.83
C ALA A 101 -8.03 5.13 12.97
N LEU A 102 -9.01 4.68 13.78
CA LEU A 102 -8.76 3.84 14.95
C LEU A 102 -8.11 2.50 14.60
N LEU A 103 -8.41 1.96 13.41
CA LEU A 103 -7.77 0.74 12.89
C LEU A 103 -6.25 0.84 12.84
N PHE A 104 -5.71 2.03 12.57
CA PHE A 104 -4.27 2.27 12.42
C PHE A 104 -3.54 2.51 13.75
N LEU A 105 -4.28 2.55 14.88
CA LEU A 105 -3.70 2.61 16.23
C LEU A 105 -3.40 1.21 16.80
N LEU A 106 -3.85 0.16 16.13
CA LEU A 106 -3.67 -1.23 16.56
C LEU A 106 -2.34 -1.80 16.05
N GLY A 107 -1.76 -2.70 16.85
CA GLY A 107 -0.66 -3.54 16.40
C GLY A 107 -1.07 -4.42 15.21
N SER A 108 -0.11 -4.74 14.34
CA SER A 108 -0.35 -5.60 13.17
C SER A 108 0.71 -6.70 13.08
N ARG A 109 0.51 -7.67 12.17
CA ARG A 109 1.41 -8.84 12.02
C ARG A 109 2.89 -8.46 11.83
N TYR A 110 3.14 -7.30 11.20
CA TYR A 110 4.48 -6.78 10.90
C TYR A 110 4.81 -5.50 11.68
N CYS A 111 3.92 -5.05 12.56
CA CYS A 111 4.12 -3.92 13.45
C CYS A 111 3.87 -4.39 14.88
N ASP A 112 4.88 -5.05 15.47
CA ASP A 112 4.84 -5.60 16.84
C ASP A 112 4.90 -4.47 17.88
N THR A 113 3.84 -3.68 17.99
CA THR A 113 3.74 -2.52 18.91
C THR A 113 4.04 -2.92 20.34
N ASP A 114 3.57 -4.08 20.81
CA ASP A 114 3.73 -4.52 22.20
C ASP A 114 5.20 -4.71 22.58
N LYS A 115 6.04 -5.16 21.63
CA LYS A 115 7.47 -5.37 21.87
C LYS A 115 8.27 -4.08 21.79
N LEU A 116 7.82 -3.14 20.98
CA LEU A 116 8.56 -1.91 20.68
C LEU A 116 8.07 -0.70 21.47
N SER A 117 6.92 -0.78 22.16
CA SER A 117 6.31 0.36 22.85
C SER A 117 7.24 1.01 23.88
N GLN A 118 7.89 0.22 24.74
CA GLN A 118 8.81 0.79 25.74
C GLN A 118 10.04 1.42 25.09
N THR A 119 10.59 0.79 24.04
CA THR A 119 11.71 1.33 23.28
C THR A 119 11.34 2.64 22.60
N ALA A 120 10.18 2.70 21.94
CA ALA A 120 9.66 3.91 21.31
C ALA A 120 9.43 5.02 22.35
N TRP A 121 8.92 4.68 23.53
CA TRP A 121 8.77 5.65 24.63
C TRP A 121 10.11 6.21 25.10
N ASN A 122 11.10 5.34 25.30
CA ASN A 122 12.43 5.74 25.74
C ASN A 122 13.15 6.62 24.70
N LEU A 123 13.00 6.30 23.41
CA LEU A 123 13.67 7.03 22.32
C LEU A 123 12.96 8.33 21.97
N PHE A 124 11.63 8.32 21.93
CA PHE A 124 10.85 9.40 21.31
C PHE A 124 9.84 10.07 22.24
N GLY A 125 9.59 9.53 23.43
CA GLY A 125 8.59 10.07 24.37
C GLY A 125 8.89 11.52 24.82
N GLY A 126 10.16 11.92 24.85
CA GLY A 126 10.59 13.29 25.15
C GLY A 126 10.57 14.27 23.97
N THR A 127 10.25 13.81 22.75
CA THR A 127 10.20 14.69 21.57
C THR A 127 8.88 15.48 21.50
N PRO A 128 8.86 16.66 20.85
CA PRO A 128 7.63 17.43 20.67
C PRO A 128 6.54 16.61 19.97
N GLU A 129 5.31 16.70 20.46
CA GLU A 129 4.16 15.93 19.95
C GLU A 129 3.83 16.24 18.49
N GLY A 130 3.11 15.33 17.85
CA GLY A 130 2.66 15.48 16.47
C GLY A 130 3.76 15.14 15.46
N TRP A 131 3.85 15.93 14.40
CA TRP A 131 4.76 15.67 13.27
C TRP A 131 6.23 15.53 13.70
N SER A 132 6.70 16.35 14.63
CA SER A 132 8.10 16.32 15.09
C SER A 132 8.49 14.98 15.69
N ARG A 133 7.59 14.31 16.43
CA ARG A 133 7.81 12.96 16.97
C ARG A 133 7.89 11.91 15.87
N VAL A 134 7.02 12.00 14.86
CA VAL A 134 7.05 11.11 13.69
C VAL A 134 8.36 11.29 12.93
N GLN A 135 8.79 12.53 12.68
CA GLN A 135 10.04 12.80 11.98
C GLN A 135 11.26 12.29 12.76
N ALA A 136 11.26 12.38 14.09
CA ALA A 136 12.32 11.81 14.92
C ALA A 136 12.43 10.29 14.76
N ALA A 137 11.30 9.58 14.68
CA ALA A 137 11.27 8.14 14.42
C ALA A 137 11.75 7.80 13.00
N VAL A 138 11.33 8.56 11.99
CA VAL A 138 11.80 8.40 10.59
C VAL A 138 13.31 8.60 10.51
N ASN A 139 13.83 9.67 11.11
CA ASN A 139 15.27 9.96 11.12
C ASN A 139 16.09 8.90 11.85
N HIS A 140 15.51 8.18 12.81
CA HIS A 140 16.22 7.09 13.50
C HIS A 140 16.30 5.81 12.64
N ALA A 141 15.33 5.60 11.74
CA ALA A 141 15.24 4.42 10.90
C ALA A 141 16.08 4.49 9.61
N HIS A 142 16.64 5.66 9.28
CA HIS A 142 17.43 5.94 8.08
C HIS A 142 18.84 6.42 8.43
#